data_AF-A0A914EJV0-F1
#
_entry.id   AF-A0A914EJV0-F1
#
_cell.length_a   1.000
_cell.length_b   1.000
_cell.length_c   1.000
_cell.angle_alpha   90.00
_cell.angle_beta   90.00
_cell.angle_gamma   90.00
#
_symmetry.space_group_name_H-M   'P 1'
#
loop_
_entity.id
_entity.type
_entity.pdbx_description
1 polymer ?
#
loop_
_entity_poly.entity_id
_entity_poly.type
_entity_poly.pdbx_seq_one_letter_code
_entity_poly.pdbx_strand_id
1 'polypeptide(L)'
;MAPEVFINREYKYAADVFSLGIVFYYFFANNFSINKHPFIIGKNDHKDPQKIQNNIKNNARKENPITGVELNHALFSLDRYSASHLINLMLAWEPNERPLAKDLKHHPLFWSPSRKLKFIKTINFVVKAEKSPVSSPQSTNKSLQLKHYQKGTVEKAIESIAYDVFGKDWIDTIDQDENNPNFSQALANHIMKNSHDYVSGAKSKQMCQLLRMIRNYNEHKEDHVFDLGDGITYFTVMFPKLIIELYKTMQPISQMQNDVKNVYSTKRYKQIIVKTCILKLLLYRSLKSFFMPAQRKVAPILNPILQKCVKLPENPDLIEKLVNLGVVLVEENYDGSIKKTTRIRSLEVTTSRLPREFFNRYAVDVARDLLGKTLNFGKFKGVILETEAYRGEDDGASHAFKGPNKKCAIIYGEPGYSYVYSIRAYHCLGIVVEEIGQPGAILIRNVKFSDGTHINGPGRLCRHLKITKIQNGINLAVDPKFYISDDGVKVESYKATKRIGISKSVENMWRFVIV
;
A
#
# COMPACT_ATOMS: atom_id res chain seq x y z
N MET A 1 11.41 17.34 -18.15
CA MET A 1 12.67 18.04 -17.79
C MET A 1 12.38 18.99 -16.65
N ALA A 2 13.34 19.23 -15.76
CA ALA A 2 13.21 20.24 -14.71
C ALA A 2 13.39 21.67 -15.28
N PRO A 3 12.82 22.70 -14.64
CA PRO A 3 12.87 24.08 -15.13
C PRO A 3 14.26 24.60 -15.51
N GLU A 4 15.22 24.45 -14.60
CA GLU A 4 16.59 24.96 -14.75
C GLU A 4 17.31 24.36 -15.97
N VAL A 5 16.94 23.13 -16.36
CA VAL A 5 17.55 22.40 -17.47
C VAL A 5 17.14 22.98 -18.82
N PHE A 6 15.92 23.51 -18.96
CA PHE A 6 15.45 24.09 -20.23
C PHE A 6 15.43 25.63 -20.25
N ILE A 7 15.54 26.30 -19.10
CA ILE A 7 15.68 27.76 -19.01
C ILE A 7 17.16 28.15 -19.02
N ASN A 8 17.96 27.61 -18.09
CA ASN A 8 19.36 28.01 -17.88
C ASN A 8 20.37 27.06 -18.54
N ARG A 9 19.91 25.92 -19.09
CA ARG A 9 20.75 24.79 -19.56
C ARG A 9 21.66 24.20 -18.47
N GLU A 10 21.36 24.47 -17.19
CA GLU A 10 22.10 23.91 -16.06
C GLU A 10 21.51 22.56 -15.66
N TYR A 11 22.38 21.56 -15.51
CA TYR A 11 22.01 20.25 -14.96
C TYR A 11 22.59 20.06 -13.56
N LYS A 12 21.72 19.81 -12.57
CA LYS A 12 22.08 19.56 -11.16
C LYS A 12 21.29 18.34 -10.68
N TYR A 13 21.76 17.65 -9.63
CA TYR A 13 21.05 16.47 -9.06
C TYR A 13 19.59 16.75 -8.64
N ALA A 14 19.24 18.01 -8.39
CA ALA A 14 17.86 18.45 -8.14
C ALA A 14 16.92 18.26 -9.36
N ALA A 15 17.46 18.24 -10.59
CA ALA A 15 16.69 17.99 -11.82
C ALA A 15 16.23 16.52 -11.92
N ASP A 16 17.06 15.59 -11.44
CA ASP A 16 16.69 14.18 -11.28
C ASP A 16 15.57 14.01 -10.23
N VAL A 17 15.65 14.75 -9.10
CA VAL A 17 14.61 14.73 -8.07
C VAL A 17 13.27 15.23 -8.61
N PHE A 18 13.26 16.34 -9.37
CA PHE A 18 12.07 16.85 -10.03
C PHE A 18 11.49 15.84 -11.04
N SER A 19 12.34 15.24 -11.86
CA SER A 19 11.93 14.22 -12.83
C SER A 19 11.38 12.97 -12.12
N LEU A 20 11.95 12.57 -10.98
CA LEU A 20 11.44 11.50 -10.14
C LEU A 20 10.10 11.87 -9.47
N GLY A 21 9.86 13.15 -9.17
CA GLY A 21 8.58 13.65 -8.65
C GLY A 21 7.45 13.49 -9.66
N ILE A 22 7.73 13.76 -10.94
CA ILE A 22 6.80 13.48 -12.07
C ILE A 22 6.50 11.97 -12.15
N VAL A 23 7.53 11.12 -12.05
CA VAL A 23 7.37 9.66 -12.07
C VAL A 23 6.55 9.16 -10.86
N PHE A 24 6.75 9.73 -9.67
CA PHE A 24 5.96 9.41 -8.48
C PHE A 24 4.49 9.80 -8.67
N TYR A 25 4.22 11.00 -9.21
CA TYR A 25 2.86 11.40 -9.58
C TYR A 25 2.22 10.38 -10.52
N TYR A 26 2.91 10.02 -11.62
CA TYR A 26 2.41 9.05 -12.60
C TYR A 26 2.02 7.70 -11.94
N PHE A 27 2.83 7.20 -11.01
CA PHE A 27 2.57 5.92 -10.33
C PHE A 27 1.40 5.96 -9.34
N PHE A 28 1.16 7.09 -8.68
CA PHE A 28 0.08 7.22 -7.70
C PHE A 28 -1.21 7.79 -8.30
N ALA A 29 -1.16 8.41 -9.48
CA ALA A 29 -2.31 9.00 -10.16
C ALA A 29 -3.32 7.93 -10.60
N ASN A 30 -4.60 8.24 -10.42
CA ASN A 30 -5.71 7.34 -10.75
C ASN A 30 -5.74 7.01 -12.27
N ASN A 31 -5.93 5.73 -12.61
CA ASN A 31 -6.07 5.27 -14.00
C ASN A 31 -7.29 5.87 -14.74
N PHE A 32 -8.31 6.35 -14.00
CA PHE A 32 -9.45 7.06 -14.59
C PHE A 32 -9.19 8.55 -14.89
N SER A 33 -8.08 9.12 -14.40
CA SER A 33 -7.69 10.49 -14.74
C SER A 33 -6.97 10.52 -16.09
N ILE A 34 -7.53 11.30 -17.03
CA ILE A 34 -6.93 11.55 -18.36
C ILE A 34 -5.50 12.14 -18.26
N ASN A 35 -5.19 12.78 -17.12
CA ASN A 35 -3.96 13.52 -16.90
C ASN A 35 -2.96 12.70 -16.06
N LYS A 36 -2.22 11.77 -16.68
CA LYS A 36 -1.17 10.96 -15.99
C LYS A 36 0.14 11.72 -15.70
N HIS A 37 0.19 13.04 -15.88
CA HIS A 37 1.36 13.87 -15.64
C HIS A 37 0.92 15.14 -14.90
N PRO A 38 1.65 15.58 -13.85
CA PRO A 38 1.17 16.62 -12.94
C PRO A 38 0.89 17.96 -13.65
N PHE A 39 1.66 18.28 -14.69
CA PHE A 39 1.54 19.53 -15.45
C PHE A 39 0.68 19.42 -16.74
N ILE A 40 -0.25 18.45 -16.82
CA ILE A 40 -1.30 18.44 -17.85
C ILE A 40 -2.53 19.12 -17.24
N ILE A 41 -2.93 20.26 -17.82
CA ILE A 41 -4.06 21.06 -17.33
C ILE A 41 -5.24 20.90 -18.30
N GLY A 42 -4.99 21.08 -19.60
CA GLY A 42 -5.97 20.88 -20.67
C GLY A 42 -6.04 19.44 -21.19
N LYS A 43 -7.23 19.04 -21.66
CA LYS A 43 -7.52 17.69 -22.22
C LYS A 43 -6.58 17.25 -23.35
N ASN A 44 -5.91 18.18 -24.04
CA ASN A 44 -5.00 17.89 -25.16
C ASN A 44 -3.52 18.18 -24.87
N ASP A 45 -3.14 18.66 -23.67
CA ASP A 45 -1.74 19.07 -23.39
C ASP A 45 -0.77 17.89 -23.49
N HIS A 46 -1.25 16.66 -23.26
CA HIS A 46 -0.48 15.42 -23.43
C HIS A 46 0.06 15.21 -24.86
N LYS A 47 -0.51 15.88 -25.87
CA LYS A 47 -0.08 15.79 -27.28
C LYS A 47 1.03 16.78 -27.64
N ASP A 48 1.35 17.72 -26.74
CA ASP A 48 2.24 18.84 -27.01
C ASP A 48 3.25 19.03 -25.86
N PRO A 49 4.49 18.54 -26.02
CA PRO A 49 5.56 18.71 -25.04
C PRO A 49 5.90 20.17 -24.72
N GLN A 50 5.63 21.13 -25.62
CA GLN A 50 5.88 22.55 -25.36
C GLN A 50 4.82 23.13 -24.41
N LYS A 51 3.54 22.73 -24.54
CA LYS A 51 2.50 23.09 -23.57
C LYS A 51 2.82 22.57 -22.17
N ILE A 52 3.29 21.33 -22.05
CA ILE A 52 3.72 20.77 -20.76
C ILE A 52 4.88 21.58 -20.16
N GLN A 53 5.86 21.99 -20.97
CA GLN A 53 6.96 22.85 -20.50
C GLN A 53 6.48 24.25 -20.09
N ASN A 54 5.50 24.82 -20.80
CA ASN A 54 4.91 26.11 -20.42
C ASN A 54 4.05 25.98 -19.14
N ASN A 55 3.31 24.89 -18.96
CA ASN A 55 2.60 24.62 -17.70
C ASN A 55 3.57 24.46 -16.51
N ILE A 56 4.76 23.87 -16.72
CA ILE A 56 5.83 23.84 -15.71
C ILE A 56 6.31 25.27 -15.35
N LYS A 57 6.49 26.14 -16.35
CA LYS A 57 6.87 27.56 -16.13
C LYS A 57 5.76 28.35 -15.41
N ASN A 58 4.49 28.12 -15.75
CA ASN A 58 3.36 28.91 -15.23
C ASN A 58 2.96 28.48 -13.81
N ASN A 59 3.04 27.18 -13.49
CA ASN A 59 2.87 26.68 -12.12
C ASN A 59 3.87 27.35 -11.17
N ALA A 60 5.13 27.46 -11.59
CA ALA A 60 6.18 28.12 -10.81
C ALA A 60 5.96 29.61 -10.53
N ARG A 61 5.36 30.33 -11.48
CA ARG A 61 4.92 31.72 -11.29
C ARG A 61 3.70 31.85 -10.37
N LYS A 62 3.14 30.71 -9.91
CA LYS A 62 1.90 30.59 -9.15
C LYS A 62 0.68 31.16 -9.89
N GLU A 63 0.76 31.26 -11.22
CA GLU A 63 -0.33 31.72 -12.09
C GLU A 63 -1.42 30.64 -12.23
N ASN A 64 -1.02 29.37 -12.18
CA ASN A 64 -1.94 28.23 -12.09
C ASN A 64 -1.23 27.06 -11.37
N PRO A 65 -1.09 27.12 -10.03
CA PRO A 65 -0.32 26.13 -9.28
C PRO A 65 -1.11 24.84 -9.10
N ILE A 66 -0.46 23.69 -9.27
CA ILE A 66 -1.07 22.41 -8.88
C ILE A 66 -1.24 22.44 -7.38
N THR A 67 -2.48 22.52 -6.91
CA THR A 67 -2.75 22.61 -5.47
C THR A 67 -2.51 21.25 -4.81
N GLY A 68 -2.11 21.28 -3.53
CA GLY A 68 -2.04 20.06 -2.72
C GLY A 68 -3.39 19.32 -2.65
N VAL A 69 -4.50 20.04 -2.84
CA VAL A 69 -5.87 19.51 -2.91
C VAL A 69 -6.09 18.70 -4.20
N GLU A 70 -5.79 19.26 -5.37
CA GLU A 70 -5.89 18.55 -6.66
C GLU A 70 -4.99 17.31 -6.70
N LEU A 71 -3.78 17.41 -6.15
CA LEU A 71 -2.91 16.25 -5.91
C LEU A 71 -3.61 15.22 -5.00
N ASN A 72 -4.17 15.61 -3.86
CA ASN A 72 -4.85 14.66 -2.97
C ASN A 72 -6.05 13.95 -3.64
N HIS A 73 -6.78 14.63 -4.54
CA HIS A 73 -7.89 14.01 -5.29
C HIS A 73 -7.42 13.14 -6.47
N ALA A 74 -6.24 13.40 -7.04
CA ALA A 74 -5.69 12.61 -8.13
C ALA A 74 -5.05 11.29 -7.69
N LEU A 75 -4.64 11.15 -6.43
CA LEU A 75 -3.80 10.04 -5.94
C LEU A 75 -4.60 8.94 -5.22
N PHE A 76 -4.63 7.72 -5.78
CA PHE A 76 -5.35 6.58 -5.18
C PHE A 76 -4.43 5.77 -4.25
N SER A 77 -4.13 6.31 -3.07
CA SER A 77 -3.27 5.68 -2.06
C SER A 77 -3.85 5.80 -0.66
N LEU A 78 -3.69 4.77 0.17
CA LEU A 78 -3.99 4.82 1.61
C LEU A 78 -3.18 5.93 2.32
N ASP A 79 -1.98 6.22 1.82
CA ASP A 79 -1.10 7.30 2.29
C ASP A 79 -1.14 8.53 1.35
N ARG A 80 -2.27 8.82 0.68
CA ARG A 80 -2.38 9.90 -0.35
C ARG A 80 -1.82 11.26 0.09
N TYR A 81 -2.04 11.66 1.34
CA TYR A 81 -1.53 12.93 1.88
C TYR A 81 0.00 12.93 2.04
N SER A 82 0.59 11.79 2.42
CA SER A 82 2.05 11.63 2.45
C SER A 82 2.64 11.62 1.03
N ALA A 83 1.96 11.00 0.06
CA ALA A 83 2.37 10.99 -1.34
C ALA A 83 2.34 12.41 -1.94
N SER A 84 1.21 13.11 -1.79
CA SER A 84 1.03 14.50 -2.22
C SER A 84 2.09 15.42 -1.63
N HIS A 85 2.37 15.33 -0.32
CA HIS A 85 3.41 16.12 0.32
C HIS A 85 4.80 15.87 -0.28
N LEU A 86 5.19 14.60 -0.47
CA LEU A 86 6.50 14.28 -1.03
C LEU A 86 6.63 14.72 -2.49
N ILE A 87 5.58 14.51 -3.30
CA ILE A 87 5.54 14.92 -4.71
C ILE A 87 5.68 16.45 -4.81
N ASN A 88 4.96 17.21 -3.97
CA ASN A 88 5.09 18.68 -3.93
C ASN A 88 6.52 19.13 -3.63
N LEU A 89 7.18 18.55 -2.63
CA LEU A 89 8.59 18.86 -2.33
C LEU A 89 9.53 18.52 -3.50
N MET A 90 9.29 17.41 -4.20
CA MET A 90 10.10 17.01 -5.35
C MET A 90 9.87 17.90 -6.57
N LEU A 91 8.64 18.39 -6.76
CA LEU A 91 8.23 19.27 -7.85
C LEU A 91 8.42 20.77 -7.56
N ALA A 92 9.06 21.13 -6.45
CA ALA A 92 9.35 22.53 -6.10
C ALA A 92 10.11 23.23 -7.24
N TRP A 93 9.78 24.50 -7.49
CA TRP A 93 10.40 25.26 -8.57
C TRP A 93 11.89 25.45 -8.31
N GLU A 94 12.26 25.99 -7.16
CA GLU A 94 13.65 26.29 -6.84
C GLU A 94 14.43 24.99 -6.56
N PRO A 95 15.56 24.72 -7.26
CA PRO A 95 16.29 23.47 -7.13
C PRO A 95 16.82 23.15 -5.72
N ASN A 96 16.98 24.15 -4.86
CA ASN A 96 17.44 24.02 -3.47
C ASN A 96 16.32 23.68 -2.47
N GLU A 97 15.05 23.95 -2.80
CA GLU A 97 13.89 23.54 -2.00
C GLU A 97 13.60 22.03 -2.15
N ARG A 98 14.08 21.42 -3.24
CA ARG A 98 13.89 20.00 -3.54
C ARG A 98 14.73 19.12 -2.59
N PRO A 99 14.15 18.05 -2.02
CA PRO A 99 14.85 17.16 -1.09
C PRO A 99 15.95 16.37 -1.80
N LEU A 100 17.07 16.13 -1.12
CA LEU A 100 18.14 15.29 -1.67
C LEU A 100 17.65 13.85 -1.87
N ALA A 101 18.05 13.21 -2.97
CA ALA A 101 17.61 11.85 -3.31
C ALA A 101 17.90 10.80 -2.20
N LYS A 102 18.98 11.00 -1.43
CA LYS A 102 19.33 10.15 -0.27
C LYS A 102 18.32 10.24 0.88
N ASP A 103 17.61 11.37 0.99
CA ASP A 103 16.74 11.71 2.10
C ASP A 103 15.27 11.36 1.85
N LEU A 104 14.88 11.16 0.58
CA LEU A 104 13.53 10.71 0.17
C LEU A 104 13.05 9.48 0.96
N LYS A 105 13.92 8.48 1.16
CA LYS A 105 13.62 7.24 1.92
C LYS A 105 13.29 7.46 3.40
N HIS A 106 13.58 8.65 3.94
CA HIS A 106 13.28 9.03 5.32
C HIS A 106 11.90 9.69 5.46
N HIS A 107 11.23 10.05 4.36
CA HIS A 107 9.87 10.59 4.34
C HIS A 107 8.81 9.58 4.83
N PRO A 108 7.74 10.00 5.55
CA PRO A 108 6.67 9.13 6.04
C PRO A 108 6.04 8.16 5.05
N LEU A 109 5.97 8.51 3.76
CA LEU A 109 5.45 7.65 2.69
C LEU A 109 6.14 6.27 2.64
N PHE A 110 7.40 6.18 3.08
CA PHE A 110 8.17 4.93 3.06
C PHE A 110 8.26 4.22 4.42
N TRP A 111 7.54 4.71 5.44
CA TRP A 111 7.58 4.14 6.78
C TRP A 111 6.71 2.89 6.88
N SER A 112 7.24 1.83 7.53
CA SER A 112 6.43 0.68 7.92
C SER A 112 5.43 1.08 9.03
N PRO A 113 4.32 0.32 9.21
CA PRO A 113 3.42 0.46 10.35
C PRO A 113 4.16 0.60 11.69
N SER A 114 5.14 -0.27 11.95
CA SER A 114 5.96 -0.23 13.17
C SER A 114 6.77 1.06 13.33
N ARG A 115 7.21 1.68 12.23
CA ARG A 115 7.92 2.98 12.26
C ARG A 115 6.95 4.15 12.49
N LYS A 116 5.76 4.12 11.87
CA LYS A 116 4.66 5.07 12.14
C LYS A 116 4.26 5.03 13.62
N LEU A 117 4.08 3.83 14.18
CA LEU A 117 3.80 3.63 15.60
C LEU A 117 4.95 4.13 16.49
N LYS A 118 6.21 3.77 16.20
CA LYS A 118 7.37 4.24 16.97
C LYS A 118 7.45 5.77 17.01
N PHE A 119 7.16 6.45 15.91
CA PHE A 119 7.11 7.92 15.85
C PHE A 119 6.06 8.50 16.80
N ILE A 120 4.82 7.98 16.78
CA ILE A 120 3.76 8.38 17.73
C ILE A 120 4.16 8.09 19.18
N LYS A 121 4.79 6.94 19.46
CA LYS A 121 5.30 6.62 20.81
C LYS A 121 6.36 7.62 21.27
N THR A 122 7.24 8.08 20.36
CA THR A 122 8.23 9.12 20.65
C THR A 122 7.58 10.46 21.00
N ILE A 123 6.58 10.91 20.22
CA ILE A 123 5.86 12.17 20.52
C ILE A 123 5.16 12.09 21.88
N ASN A 124 4.47 10.99 22.17
CA ASN A 124 3.86 10.74 23.49
C ASN A 124 4.87 10.80 24.64
N PHE A 125 6.08 10.27 24.44
CA PHE A 125 7.15 10.33 25.44
C PHE A 125 7.64 11.76 25.67
N VAL A 126 7.88 12.53 24.60
CA VAL A 126 8.32 13.94 24.69
C VAL A 126 7.27 14.80 25.40
N VAL A 127 5.99 14.70 25.02
CA VAL A 127 4.89 15.42 25.68
C VAL A 127 4.75 15.02 27.16
N LYS A 128 4.99 13.75 27.51
CA LYS A 128 5.03 13.32 28.92
C LYS A 128 6.21 13.95 29.69
N ALA A 129 7.37 14.07 29.04
CA ALA A 129 8.55 14.69 29.64
C ALA A 129 8.35 16.20 29.85
N GLU A 130 7.79 16.92 28.87
CA GLU A 130 7.44 18.36 29.00
C GLU A 130 6.51 18.65 30.19
N LYS A 131 5.65 17.70 30.57
CA LYS A 131 4.70 17.83 31.69
C LYS A 131 5.30 17.45 33.06
N SER A 132 6.47 16.83 33.10
CA SER A 132 7.08 16.38 34.35
C SER A 132 7.67 17.58 35.11
N PRO A 133 7.48 17.69 36.44
CA PRO A 133 8.14 18.74 37.22
C PRO A 133 9.66 18.57 37.13
N VAL A 134 10.39 19.70 37.09
CA VAL A 134 11.86 19.71 37.12
C VAL A 134 12.32 19.32 38.52
N SER A 135 12.38 18.02 38.80
CA SER A 135 12.94 17.48 40.02
C SER A 135 14.48 17.46 39.97
N SER A 136 15.06 17.54 41.17
CA SER A 136 16.49 17.77 41.44
C SER A 136 17.45 16.76 40.78
N PRO A 137 18.74 17.11 40.61
CA PRO A 137 19.67 16.41 39.72
C PRO A 137 20.25 15.10 40.29
N GLN A 138 19.40 14.21 40.81
CA GLN A 138 19.77 12.89 41.32
C GLN A 138 18.83 11.78 40.83
N SER A 139 18.96 11.40 39.56
CA SER A 139 18.72 10.02 39.14
C SER A 139 19.75 9.59 38.09
N THR A 140 20.32 8.41 38.26
CA THR A 140 21.57 7.97 37.61
C THR A 140 21.37 7.32 36.23
N ASN A 141 20.18 7.40 35.65
CA ASN A 141 19.92 6.89 34.30
C ASN A 141 20.49 7.83 33.23
N LYS A 142 21.71 7.53 32.78
CA LYS A 142 22.50 8.27 31.77
C LYS A 142 21.93 8.27 30.34
N SER A 143 20.71 7.81 30.12
CA SER A 143 20.02 7.82 28.82
C SER A 143 18.83 8.78 28.83
N LEU A 144 18.88 9.82 27.98
CA LEU A 144 17.84 10.85 27.77
C LEU A 144 17.63 11.85 28.93
N GLN A 145 18.68 12.61 29.27
CA GLN A 145 18.47 13.90 29.96
C GLN A 145 17.92 14.95 28.99
N LEU A 146 16.59 15.06 28.88
CA LEU A 146 15.89 16.13 28.13
C LEU A 146 16.08 17.49 28.82
N LYS A 147 17.28 18.08 28.71
CA LYS A 147 17.65 19.34 29.40
C LYS A 147 17.15 20.63 28.71
N HIS A 148 16.55 20.55 27.52
CA HIS A 148 16.31 21.72 26.64
C HIS A 148 14.91 21.79 26.00
N TYR A 149 13.88 21.18 26.61
CA TYR A 149 12.50 21.39 26.18
C TYR A 149 11.86 22.52 26.97
N GLN A 150 11.48 23.61 26.28
CA GLN A 150 10.56 24.59 26.86
C GLN A 150 9.21 23.91 27.13
N LYS A 151 8.62 24.22 28.29
CA LYS A 151 7.43 23.51 28.79
C LYS A 151 6.24 23.68 27.84
N GLY A 152 5.79 22.56 27.26
CA GLY A 152 4.59 22.49 26.41
C GLY A 152 4.78 22.96 24.97
N THR A 153 6.01 23.06 24.47
CA THR A 153 6.26 23.47 23.07
C THR A 153 5.78 22.42 22.08
N VAL A 154 6.11 21.14 22.29
CA VAL A 154 5.63 20.05 21.43
C VAL A 154 4.13 19.85 21.62
N GLU A 155 3.62 19.93 22.85
CA GLU A 155 2.19 19.84 23.13
C GLU A 155 1.37 20.87 22.33
N LYS A 156 1.70 22.16 22.46
CA LYS A 156 0.98 23.23 21.73
C LYS A 156 1.02 23.03 20.21
N ALA A 157 2.16 22.58 19.68
CA ALA A 157 2.36 22.38 18.25
C ALA A 157 1.56 21.19 17.68
N ILE A 158 1.36 20.11 18.47
CA ILE A 158 0.50 19.00 18.03
C ILE A 158 -0.99 19.29 18.25
N GLU A 159 -1.36 20.10 19.25
CA GLU A 159 -2.75 20.51 19.45
C GLU A 159 -3.22 21.50 18.37
N SER A 160 -2.33 22.36 17.82
CA SER A 160 -2.71 23.29 16.74
C SER A 160 -3.09 22.61 15.42
N ILE A 161 -2.74 21.33 15.22
CA ILE A 161 -3.13 20.52 14.04
C ILE A 161 -4.29 19.54 14.31
N ALA A 162 -4.88 19.57 15.52
CA ALA A 162 -6.00 18.70 15.91
C ALA A 162 -7.15 18.74 14.91
N TYR A 163 -7.64 19.96 14.62
CA TYR A 163 -8.77 20.17 13.73
C TYR A 163 -8.51 19.72 12.29
N ASP A 164 -7.29 19.90 11.79
CA ASP A 164 -6.93 19.45 10.45
C ASP A 164 -6.93 17.92 10.31
N VAL A 165 -6.58 17.21 11.37
CA VAL A 165 -6.43 15.74 11.37
C VAL A 165 -7.76 15.01 11.61
N PHE A 166 -8.60 15.51 12.53
CA PHE A 166 -9.83 14.82 12.96
C PHE A 166 -11.06 15.75 13.13
N GLY A 167 -11.00 16.99 12.66
CA GLY A 167 -12.12 17.92 12.75
C GLY A 167 -12.43 18.34 14.18
N LYS A 168 -13.72 18.39 14.54
CA LYS A 168 -14.14 18.84 15.88
C LYS A 168 -13.80 17.84 16.98
N ASP A 169 -13.88 16.55 16.69
CA ASP A 169 -13.82 15.48 17.67
C ASP A 169 -13.34 14.17 17.01
N TRP A 170 -12.33 13.51 17.59
CA TRP A 170 -11.81 12.26 17.05
C TRP A 170 -12.68 11.04 17.39
N ILE A 171 -13.54 11.11 18.40
CA ILE A 171 -14.52 10.05 18.70
C ILE A 171 -15.59 10.00 17.61
N ASP A 172 -16.16 11.16 17.23
CA ASP A 172 -17.13 11.26 16.12
C ASP A 172 -16.59 10.65 14.82
N THR A 173 -15.28 10.79 14.57
CA THR A 173 -14.61 10.22 13.39
C THR A 173 -14.50 8.69 13.48
N ILE A 174 -14.32 8.14 14.68
CA ILE A 174 -14.19 6.69 14.90
C ILE A 174 -15.57 6.02 14.91
N ASP A 175 -16.60 6.64 15.48
CA ASP A 175 -17.95 6.08 15.53
C ASP A 175 -18.69 6.15 14.17
N GLN A 176 -18.11 6.83 13.18
CA GLN A 176 -18.49 6.70 11.76
C GLN A 176 -18.03 5.36 11.13
N ASP A 177 -17.24 4.54 11.83
CA ASP A 177 -16.89 3.19 11.35
C ASP A 177 -18.08 2.22 11.50
N GLU A 178 -18.88 2.10 10.44
CA GLU A 178 -19.98 1.13 10.32
C GLU A 178 -19.56 -0.33 10.59
N ASN A 179 -18.26 -0.66 10.50
CA ASN A 179 -17.75 -2.00 10.79
C ASN A 179 -17.55 -2.27 12.29
N ASN A 180 -17.41 -1.22 13.10
CA ASN A 180 -17.18 -1.31 14.55
C ASN A 180 -18.12 -0.36 15.33
N PRO A 181 -19.45 -0.49 15.20
CA PRO A 181 -20.40 0.37 15.89
C PRO A 181 -20.25 0.24 17.42
N ASN A 182 -20.21 1.38 18.11
CA ASN A 182 -19.92 1.52 19.54
C ASN A 182 -18.46 1.22 19.95
N PHE A 183 -17.50 1.24 19.01
CA PHE A 183 -16.09 1.08 19.35
C PHE A 183 -15.62 2.13 20.34
N SER A 184 -16.01 3.40 20.22
CA SER A 184 -15.60 4.44 21.20
C SER A 184 -16.06 4.09 22.63
N GLN A 185 -17.31 3.67 22.79
CA GLN A 185 -17.92 3.33 24.07
C GLN A 185 -17.24 2.11 24.71
N ALA A 186 -16.97 1.08 23.91
CA ALA A 186 -16.35 -0.13 24.40
C ALA A 186 -14.84 0.06 24.67
N LEU A 187 -14.15 0.88 23.87
CA LEU A 187 -12.78 1.33 24.13
C LEU A 187 -12.69 2.20 25.39
N ALA A 188 -13.66 3.08 25.62
CA ALA A 188 -13.76 3.89 26.83
C ALA A 188 -13.95 3.02 28.07
N ASN A 189 -14.86 2.06 28.03
CA ASN A 189 -15.12 1.12 29.13
C ASN A 189 -13.89 0.26 29.47
N HIS A 190 -13.05 -0.06 28.48
CA HIS A 190 -11.95 -1.01 28.64
C HIS A 190 -10.57 -0.35 28.91
N ILE A 191 -10.22 0.74 28.21
CA ILE A 191 -8.91 1.43 28.36
C ILE A 191 -8.98 2.57 29.40
N MET A 192 -10.17 3.13 29.66
CA MET A 192 -10.28 4.41 30.36
C MET A 192 -11.00 4.28 31.72
N LYS A 193 -10.23 4.13 32.80
CA LYS A 193 -10.74 4.26 34.19
C LYS A 193 -11.46 5.60 34.48
N ASN A 194 -11.32 6.61 33.60
CA ASN A 194 -11.98 7.90 33.66
C ASN A 194 -12.82 8.15 32.39
N SER A 195 -13.85 7.33 32.15
CA SER A 195 -14.73 7.47 30.97
C SER A 195 -15.43 8.84 30.87
N HIS A 196 -15.78 9.44 32.01
CA HIS A 196 -16.54 10.70 32.09
C HIS A 196 -15.87 11.90 31.39
N ASP A 197 -14.53 11.96 31.37
CA ASP A 197 -13.79 13.09 30.75
C ASP A 197 -13.77 13.04 29.20
N TYR A 198 -14.13 11.88 28.63
CA TYR A 198 -14.27 11.67 27.18
C TYR A 198 -15.73 11.76 26.77
N VAL A 199 -16.65 11.22 27.58
CA VAL A 199 -18.11 11.38 27.39
C VAL A 199 -18.54 12.86 27.49
N SER A 200 -17.84 13.69 28.27
CA SER A 200 -18.06 15.15 28.29
C SER A 200 -17.47 15.91 27.09
N GLY A 201 -16.83 15.21 26.14
CA GLY A 201 -16.28 15.81 24.93
C GLY A 201 -15.08 16.73 25.17
N ALA A 202 -14.42 16.68 26.33
CA ALA A 202 -13.30 17.57 26.67
C ALA A 202 -11.94 17.02 26.21
N LYS A 203 -11.74 15.71 26.37
CA LYS A 203 -10.49 15.00 25.97
C LYS A 203 -10.51 14.49 24.53
N SER A 204 -11.68 14.27 23.96
CA SER A 204 -11.90 13.82 22.58
C SER A 204 -11.60 14.91 21.52
N LYS A 205 -11.37 16.14 21.97
CA LYS A 205 -10.93 17.29 21.15
C LYS A 205 -9.40 17.47 21.12
N GLN A 206 -8.67 16.69 21.91
CA GLN A 206 -7.22 16.87 22.14
C GLN A 206 -6.40 15.85 21.35
N MET A 207 -5.45 16.32 20.55
CA MET A 207 -4.49 15.50 19.81
C MET A 207 -3.67 14.62 20.77
N CYS A 208 -3.21 15.15 21.89
CA CYS A 208 -2.40 14.38 22.85
C CYS A 208 -3.15 13.17 23.42
N GLN A 209 -4.48 13.21 23.51
CA GLN A 209 -5.29 12.09 23.99
C GLN A 209 -5.53 11.06 22.88
N LEU A 210 -5.72 11.49 21.62
CA LEU A 210 -5.71 10.60 20.45
C LEU A 210 -4.39 9.83 20.38
N LEU A 211 -3.23 10.51 20.46
CA LEU A 211 -1.92 9.86 20.41
C LEU A 211 -1.71 8.87 21.57
N ARG A 212 -2.20 9.21 22.77
CA ARG A 212 -2.17 8.32 23.95
C ARG A 212 -3.03 7.09 23.74
N MET A 213 -4.23 7.24 23.21
CA MET A 213 -5.15 6.15 22.91
C MET A 213 -4.53 5.20 21.88
N ILE A 214 -4.00 5.73 20.77
CA ILE A 214 -3.31 4.93 19.73
C ILE A 214 -2.15 4.15 20.34
N ARG A 215 -1.33 4.78 21.18
CA ARG A 215 -0.23 4.10 21.88
C ARG A 215 -0.74 2.97 22.78
N ASN A 216 -1.69 3.27 23.67
CA ASN A 216 -2.21 2.32 24.64
C ASN A 216 -2.83 1.10 23.94
N TYR A 217 -3.62 1.32 22.88
CA TYR A 217 -4.22 0.25 22.08
C TYR A 217 -3.16 -0.70 21.49
N ASN A 218 -2.04 -0.14 21.03
CA ASN A 218 -0.91 -0.89 20.47
C ASN A 218 0.09 -1.38 21.54
N GLU A 219 -0.21 -1.23 22.84
CA GLU A 219 0.58 -1.75 23.96
C GLU A 219 -0.16 -2.85 24.72
N HIS A 220 -1.49 -2.78 24.78
CA HIS A 220 -2.37 -3.68 25.52
C HIS A 220 -3.29 -4.50 24.61
N LYS A 221 -2.81 -4.82 23.40
CA LYS A 221 -3.63 -5.39 22.33
C LYS A 221 -4.32 -6.71 22.72
N GLU A 222 -3.68 -7.52 23.57
CA GLU A 222 -4.20 -8.81 24.05
C GLU A 222 -5.34 -8.66 25.07
N ASP A 223 -5.41 -7.53 25.77
CA ASP A 223 -6.48 -7.26 26.74
C ASP A 223 -7.79 -6.88 26.05
N HIS A 224 -7.73 -6.35 24.81
CA HIS A 224 -8.82 -5.65 24.16
C HIS A 224 -9.89 -6.56 23.54
N VAL A 225 -11.15 -6.17 23.74
CA VAL A 225 -12.36 -6.85 23.19
C VAL A 225 -12.41 -6.81 21.65
N PHE A 226 -11.64 -5.94 21.00
CA PHE A 226 -11.62 -5.75 19.55
C PHE A 226 -10.20 -5.88 18.99
N ASP A 227 -10.01 -6.77 18.01
CA ASP A 227 -8.78 -6.91 17.25
C ASP A 227 -8.82 -6.05 15.96
N LEU A 228 -8.23 -4.86 16.02
CA LEU A 228 -8.02 -3.95 14.88
C LEU A 228 -6.80 -4.32 14.03
N GLY A 229 -6.32 -5.57 14.11
CA GLY A 229 -5.16 -6.06 13.36
C GLY A 229 -3.86 -5.45 13.86
N ASP A 230 -3.18 -4.68 13.01
CA ASP A 230 -1.91 -4.04 13.39
C ASP A 230 -2.09 -2.72 14.17
N GLY A 231 -3.35 -2.31 14.42
CA GLY A 231 -3.76 -1.16 15.24
C GLY A 231 -3.43 0.19 14.60
N ILE A 232 -2.15 0.44 14.31
CA ILE A 232 -1.68 1.66 13.68
C ILE A 232 -2.25 1.84 12.25
N THR A 233 -2.43 0.78 11.45
CA THR A 233 -2.99 0.96 10.10
C THR A 233 -4.45 1.41 10.18
N TYR A 234 -5.24 0.82 11.09
CA TYR A 234 -6.61 1.27 11.38
C TYR A 234 -6.66 2.78 11.66
N PHE A 235 -5.86 3.26 12.62
CA PHE A 235 -5.83 4.68 12.94
C PHE A 235 -5.32 5.57 11.79
N THR A 236 -4.42 5.08 10.92
CA THR A 236 -4.05 5.83 9.71
C THR A 236 -5.09 5.81 8.60
N VAL A 237 -6.04 4.85 8.62
CA VAL A 237 -7.20 4.85 7.70
C VAL A 237 -8.28 5.81 8.22
N MET A 238 -8.57 5.79 9.53
CA MET A 238 -9.53 6.70 10.15
C MET A 238 -9.03 8.15 10.20
N PHE A 239 -7.71 8.35 10.33
CA PHE A 239 -7.07 9.68 10.34
C PHE A 239 -5.96 9.79 9.26
N PRO A 240 -6.29 9.87 7.96
CA PRO A 240 -5.32 9.83 6.86
C PRO A 240 -4.25 10.94 6.86
N LYS A 241 -4.52 12.05 7.56
CA LYS A 241 -3.60 13.18 7.71
C LYS A 241 -2.66 13.03 8.92
N LEU A 242 -2.98 12.17 9.90
CA LEU A 242 -2.33 12.09 11.22
C LEU A 242 -0.80 12.06 11.14
N ILE A 243 -0.24 11.09 10.41
CA ILE A 243 1.21 10.88 10.36
C ILE A 243 1.92 12.04 9.65
N ILE A 244 1.33 12.61 8.60
CA ILE A 244 2.00 13.63 7.78
C ILE A 244 1.94 15.01 8.43
N GLU A 245 0.84 15.38 9.10
CA GLU A 245 0.78 16.63 9.86
C GLU A 245 1.67 16.56 11.10
N LEU A 246 1.68 15.46 11.86
CA LEU A 246 2.65 15.26 12.95
C LEU A 246 4.10 15.35 12.44
N TYR A 247 4.39 14.79 11.26
CA TYR A 247 5.73 14.87 10.67
C TYR A 247 6.14 16.31 10.33
N LYS A 248 5.26 17.08 9.68
CA LYS A 248 5.49 18.51 9.38
C LYS A 248 5.68 19.32 10.66
N THR A 249 4.79 19.19 11.63
CA THR A 249 4.87 19.88 12.93
C THR A 249 6.19 19.58 13.66
N MET A 250 6.65 18.33 13.62
CA MET A 250 7.91 17.94 14.27
C MET A 250 9.17 18.30 13.47
N GLN A 251 9.08 18.64 12.18
CA GLN A 251 10.26 18.96 11.36
C GLN A 251 11.04 20.19 11.88
N PRO A 252 10.44 21.39 12.04
CA PRO A 252 11.15 22.56 12.58
C PRO A 252 11.71 22.32 13.97
N ILE A 253 10.91 21.71 14.85
CA ILE A 253 11.30 21.36 16.23
C ILE A 253 12.54 20.44 16.22
N SER A 254 12.58 19.44 15.33
CA SER A 254 13.71 18.53 15.18
C SER A 254 14.98 19.15 14.56
N GLN A 255 14.85 20.28 13.87
CA GLN A 255 15.98 21.04 13.35
C GLN A 255 16.54 22.01 14.39
N MET A 256 15.68 22.60 15.23
CA MET A 256 16.07 23.40 16.39
C MET A 256 16.70 22.54 17.51
N GLN A 257 16.36 21.25 17.60
CA GLN A 257 16.78 20.36 18.69
C GLN A 257 17.43 19.07 18.16
N ASN A 258 18.76 18.98 18.29
CA ASN A 258 19.57 17.83 17.84
C ASN A 258 19.21 16.49 18.52
N ASP A 259 18.38 16.46 19.56
CA ASP A 259 17.93 15.23 20.22
C ASP A 259 16.89 14.46 19.39
N VAL A 260 16.02 15.15 18.64
CA VAL A 260 15.10 14.47 17.72
C VAL A 260 15.87 13.91 16.52
N LYS A 261 17.00 14.53 16.12
CA LYS A 261 17.92 13.93 15.13
C LYS A 261 18.42 12.56 15.55
N ASN A 262 18.53 12.21 16.84
CA ASN A 262 18.90 10.85 17.26
C ASN A 262 17.81 9.78 16.95
N VAL A 263 16.57 10.19 16.65
CA VAL A 263 15.54 9.33 16.06
C VAL A 263 15.74 9.13 14.55
N TYR A 264 16.49 10.03 13.90
CA TYR A 264 16.75 10.06 12.47
C TYR A 264 18.19 9.67 12.06
N SER A 265 19.18 9.68 12.97
CA SER A 265 20.62 9.42 12.72
C SER A 265 21.42 9.45 14.04
N THR A 266 22.26 8.48 14.47
CA THR A 266 22.57 7.11 14.00
C THR A 266 23.29 6.33 15.12
N LYS A 267 23.04 5.01 15.27
CA LYS A 267 24.08 3.95 15.36
C LYS A 267 23.48 2.54 15.39
N ARG A 268 24.08 1.61 14.63
CA ARG A 268 23.78 0.17 14.48
C ARG A 268 22.30 -0.21 14.24
N TYR A 269 21.93 -0.28 12.96
CA TYR A 269 21.35 -1.50 12.39
C TYR A 269 21.83 -1.66 10.93
N LYS A 270 22.85 -2.51 10.71
CA LYS A 270 23.33 -2.92 9.37
C LYS A 270 22.32 -3.93 8.77
N GLN A 271 21.15 -3.49 8.30
CA GLN A 271 20.19 -4.40 7.62
C GLN A 271 19.03 -3.72 6.84
N ILE A 272 19.31 -2.81 5.90
CA ILE A 272 18.31 -2.44 4.86
C ILE A 272 18.97 -2.30 3.49
N ILE A 273 19.12 -3.42 2.77
CA ILE A 273 19.42 -3.46 1.33
C ILE A 273 18.45 -4.44 0.68
N VAL A 274 17.21 -3.98 0.47
CA VAL A 274 16.15 -4.73 -0.20
C VAL A 274 15.28 -3.77 -1.04
N LYS A 275 14.66 -2.77 -0.40
CA LYS A 275 13.69 -1.87 -1.06
C LYS A 275 14.29 -0.96 -2.16
N THR A 276 15.56 -0.60 -2.08
CA THR A 276 16.22 0.27 -3.09
C THR A 276 16.55 -0.47 -4.40
N CYS A 277 16.72 -1.80 -4.35
CA CYS A 277 17.11 -2.59 -5.51
C CYS A 277 15.93 -2.80 -6.48
N ILE A 278 14.72 -3.00 -5.93
CA ILE A 278 13.48 -3.15 -6.72
C ILE A 278 13.23 -1.89 -7.56
N LEU A 279 13.31 -0.69 -6.95
CA LEU A 279 13.13 0.57 -7.67
C LEU A 279 14.16 0.75 -8.80
N LYS A 280 15.44 0.39 -8.55
CA LYS A 280 16.50 0.49 -9.56
C LYS A 280 16.34 -0.50 -10.73
N LEU A 281 15.88 -1.72 -10.47
CA LEU A 281 15.59 -2.73 -11.50
C LEU A 281 14.36 -2.37 -12.35
N LEU A 282 13.31 -1.79 -11.73
CA LEU A 282 12.16 -1.26 -12.46
C LEU A 282 12.55 -0.05 -13.32
N LEU A 283 13.34 0.89 -12.78
CA LEU A 283 13.92 1.99 -13.57
C LEU A 283 14.71 1.47 -14.78
N TYR A 284 15.56 0.47 -14.56
CA TYR A 284 16.38 -0.13 -15.61
C TYR A 284 15.54 -0.77 -16.71
N ARG A 285 14.43 -1.46 -16.40
CA ARG A 285 13.50 -1.99 -17.41
C ARG A 285 12.76 -0.88 -18.17
N SER A 286 12.26 0.16 -17.50
CA SER A 286 11.57 1.28 -18.16
C SER A 286 12.50 2.14 -19.03
N LEU A 287 13.79 2.19 -18.71
CA LEU A 287 14.81 2.84 -19.55
C LEU A 287 15.25 1.95 -20.73
N LYS A 288 15.24 0.62 -20.55
CA LYS A 288 15.61 -0.37 -21.59
C LYS A 288 14.70 -0.33 -22.82
N SER A 289 13.44 0.08 -22.67
CA SER A 289 12.49 0.25 -23.79
C SER A 289 12.60 1.61 -24.51
N PHE A 290 13.36 2.58 -23.99
CA PHE A 290 13.33 3.97 -24.46
C PHE A 290 14.67 4.53 -24.97
N PHE A 291 15.82 3.99 -24.57
CA PHE A 291 17.14 4.51 -24.98
C PHE A 291 18.15 3.41 -25.35
N MET A 292 18.27 3.09 -26.64
CA MET A 292 19.36 2.23 -27.15
C MET A 292 20.74 2.92 -27.33
N PRO A 293 20.87 4.19 -27.75
CA PRO A 293 22.19 4.78 -28.00
C PRO A 293 23.06 5.03 -26.76
N ALA A 294 22.44 5.22 -25.57
CA ALA A 294 23.15 5.64 -24.36
C ALA A 294 23.93 4.53 -23.64
N GLN A 295 23.74 3.27 -24.01
CA GLN A 295 24.20 2.11 -23.22
C GLN A 295 25.73 2.03 -23.02
N ARG A 296 26.52 2.50 -24.00
CA ARG A 296 27.99 2.39 -23.97
C ARG A 296 28.70 3.28 -22.93
N LYS A 297 28.08 4.36 -22.44
CA LYS A 297 28.72 5.29 -21.48
C LYS A 297 28.32 5.06 -20.02
N VAL A 298 27.20 4.39 -19.76
CA VAL A 298 26.64 4.23 -18.39
C VAL A 298 26.98 2.88 -17.76
N ALA A 299 27.14 1.83 -18.57
CA ALA A 299 27.42 0.47 -18.07
C ALA A 299 28.68 0.32 -17.18
N PRO A 300 29.83 0.98 -17.45
CA PRO A 300 31.02 0.84 -16.59
C PRO A 300 30.83 1.40 -15.17
N ILE A 301 29.93 2.36 -15.00
CA ILE A 301 29.68 3.05 -13.72
C ILE A 301 28.68 2.26 -12.87
N LEU A 302 27.69 1.59 -13.47
CA LEU A 302 26.67 0.83 -12.73
C LEU A 302 27.13 -0.56 -12.27
N ASN A 303 27.96 -1.26 -13.05
CA ASN A 303 28.34 -2.65 -12.73
C ASN A 303 29.00 -2.84 -11.35
N PRO A 304 29.97 -2.00 -10.91
CA PRO A 304 30.58 -2.13 -9.58
C PRO A 304 29.61 -1.89 -8.41
N ILE A 305 28.55 -1.11 -8.64
CA ILE A 305 27.55 -0.74 -7.63
C ILE A 305 26.52 -1.86 -7.44
N LEU A 306 26.24 -2.64 -8.50
CA LEU A 306 25.29 -3.75 -8.47
C LEU A 306 25.84 -4.99 -7.74
N GLN A 307 27.16 -5.19 -7.69
CA GLN A 307 27.79 -6.39 -7.11
C GLN A 307 27.86 -6.43 -5.57
N LYS A 308 27.55 -5.33 -4.86
CA LYS A 308 27.86 -5.18 -3.41
C LYS A 308 26.66 -5.25 -2.44
N CYS A 309 25.46 -5.66 -2.89
CA CYS A 309 24.22 -5.21 -2.24
C CYS A 309 23.06 -6.25 -2.16
N VAL A 310 23.20 -7.35 -1.40
CA VAL A 310 22.03 -8.14 -0.91
C VAL A 310 22.27 -8.72 0.49
N LYS A 311 21.31 -8.54 1.40
CA LYS A 311 21.00 -9.52 2.45
C LYS A 311 19.55 -9.98 2.20
N LEU A 312 19.31 -11.28 2.20
CA LEU A 312 18.01 -11.86 1.84
C LEU A 312 16.89 -11.33 2.76
N PRO A 313 15.72 -10.96 2.22
CA PRO A 313 14.52 -10.78 3.01
C PRO A 313 13.86 -12.13 3.31
N GLU A 314 13.13 -12.22 4.43
CA GLU A 314 12.27 -13.36 4.81
C GLU A 314 11.01 -13.48 3.94
N ASN A 315 10.99 -12.87 2.74
CA ASN A 315 9.88 -12.88 1.81
C ASN A 315 10.23 -13.81 0.63
N PRO A 316 9.59 -14.99 0.51
CA PRO A 316 9.82 -15.96 -0.55
C PRO A 316 9.82 -15.34 -1.96
N ASP A 317 8.85 -14.47 -2.24
CA ASP A 317 8.62 -13.83 -3.54
C ASP A 317 9.77 -12.95 -4.02
N LEU A 318 10.58 -12.44 -3.10
CA LEU A 318 11.75 -11.67 -3.49
C LEU A 318 12.98 -12.55 -3.73
N ILE A 319 13.05 -13.73 -3.12
CA ILE A 319 14.13 -14.67 -3.33
C ILE A 319 14.04 -15.24 -4.74
N GLU A 320 12.85 -15.65 -5.18
CA GLU A 320 12.62 -16.13 -6.56
C GLU A 320 13.01 -15.08 -7.62
N LYS A 321 12.60 -13.82 -7.39
CA LYS A 321 12.92 -12.69 -8.27
C LYS A 321 14.41 -12.36 -8.30
N LEU A 322 15.16 -12.62 -7.23
CA LEU A 322 16.61 -12.42 -7.18
C LEU A 322 17.39 -13.60 -7.79
N VAL A 323 16.88 -14.83 -7.67
CA VAL A 323 17.48 -16.04 -8.26
C VAL A 323 17.37 -16.01 -9.79
N ASN A 324 16.20 -15.64 -10.32
CA ASN A 324 16.00 -15.44 -11.77
C ASN A 324 16.79 -14.26 -12.38
N LEU A 325 17.49 -13.46 -11.56
CA LEU A 325 18.37 -12.37 -11.98
C LEU A 325 19.87 -12.71 -11.91
N GLY A 326 20.24 -13.95 -11.56
CA GLY A 326 21.62 -14.45 -11.65
C GLY A 326 22.60 -13.86 -10.61
N VAL A 327 22.10 -13.48 -9.44
CA VAL A 327 22.88 -12.82 -8.38
C VAL A 327 23.92 -13.76 -7.74
N VAL A 328 25.07 -13.20 -7.36
CA VAL A 328 26.18 -13.88 -6.68
C VAL A 328 26.25 -13.40 -5.23
N LEU A 329 26.38 -14.33 -4.27
CA LEU A 329 26.58 -14.00 -2.86
C LEU A 329 28.03 -13.63 -2.59
N VAL A 330 28.24 -12.62 -1.75
CA VAL A 330 29.55 -12.18 -1.27
C VAL A 330 29.48 -12.13 0.26
N GLU A 331 30.30 -12.92 0.93
CA GLU A 331 30.60 -12.74 2.35
C GLU A 331 31.72 -11.70 2.48
N GLU A 332 31.54 -10.73 3.38
CA GLU A 332 32.57 -9.74 3.75
C GLU A 332 32.99 -9.94 5.22
N ASN A 333 34.25 -9.66 5.50
CA ASN A 333 34.78 -9.54 6.85
C ASN A 333 34.26 -8.27 7.54
N TYR A 334 34.50 -8.13 8.85
CA TYR A 334 34.00 -6.99 9.63
C TYR A 334 34.52 -5.61 9.16
N ASP A 335 35.67 -5.58 8.48
CA ASP A 335 36.33 -4.41 7.89
C ASP A 335 35.84 -4.06 6.47
N GLY A 336 35.03 -4.93 5.83
CA GLY A 336 34.57 -4.75 4.45
C GLY A 336 35.46 -5.37 3.37
N SER A 337 36.48 -6.15 3.75
CA SER A 337 37.22 -7.01 2.80
C SER A 337 36.40 -8.24 2.42
N ILE A 338 36.48 -8.69 1.15
CA ILE A 338 35.70 -9.84 0.67
C ILE A 338 36.32 -11.14 1.20
N LYS A 339 35.50 -11.93 1.91
CA LYS A 339 35.88 -13.21 2.52
C LYS A 339 35.63 -14.40 1.60
N LYS A 340 34.48 -14.43 0.92
CA LYS A 340 34.08 -15.54 0.03
C LYS A 340 33.06 -15.09 -1.01
N THR A 341 33.12 -15.63 -2.21
CA THR A 341 32.14 -15.38 -3.28
C THR A 341 31.50 -16.70 -3.71
N THR A 342 30.17 -16.80 -3.60
CA THR A 342 29.40 -18.02 -3.91
C THR A 342 28.35 -17.69 -4.97
N ARG A 343 28.49 -18.28 -6.16
CA ARG A 343 27.50 -18.14 -7.25
C ARG A 343 26.23 -18.88 -6.85
N ILE A 344 25.08 -18.19 -6.77
CA ILE A 344 23.81 -18.86 -6.47
C ILE A 344 23.46 -19.73 -7.68
N ARG A 345 23.63 -21.05 -7.55
CA ARG A 345 22.92 -22.02 -8.37
C ARG A 345 21.56 -22.24 -7.69
N SER A 346 20.50 -21.82 -8.37
CA SER A 346 19.10 -22.22 -8.14
C SER A 346 18.72 -22.54 -6.68
N LEU A 347 18.39 -21.50 -5.90
CA LEU A 347 17.47 -21.68 -4.78
C LEU A 347 16.05 -21.50 -5.32
N GLU A 348 15.41 -22.61 -5.67
CA GLU A 348 13.99 -22.62 -6.02
C GLU A 348 13.18 -22.17 -4.81
N VAL A 349 12.60 -20.98 -4.90
CA VAL A 349 11.61 -20.48 -3.96
C VAL A 349 10.38 -20.17 -4.78
N THR A 350 9.66 -21.22 -5.18
CA THR A 350 8.45 -21.10 -6.00
C THR A 350 7.41 -20.25 -5.27
N THR A 351 7.09 -19.06 -5.79
CA THR A 351 5.90 -18.35 -5.33
C THR A 351 4.67 -19.10 -5.78
N SER A 352 3.94 -19.69 -4.83
CA SER A 352 2.71 -20.37 -5.19
C SER A 352 1.62 -19.39 -5.65
N ARG A 353 1.67 -18.10 -5.28
CA ARG A 353 0.64 -17.13 -5.69
C ARG A 353 0.47 -17.05 -7.21
N LEU A 354 -0.78 -17.18 -7.68
CA LEU A 354 -1.11 -17.01 -9.10
C LEU A 354 -0.89 -15.55 -9.54
N PRO A 355 -0.09 -15.31 -10.59
CA PRO A 355 0.18 -13.96 -11.10
C PRO A 355 -1.00 -13.41 -11.92
N ARG A 356 -1.00 -12.13 -12.26
CA ARG A 356 -2.12 -11.51 -13.00
C ARG A 356 -2.33 -12.16 -14.36
N GLU A 357 -1.23 -12.54 -14.99
CA GLU A 357 -1.13 -13.23 -16.27
C GLU A 357 -1.88 -14.58 -16.28
N PHE A 358 -2.08 -15.22 -15.12
CA PHE A 358 -2.91 -16.42 -15.02
C PHE A 358 -4.41 -16.10 -15.23
N PHE A 359 -4.87 -14.95 -14.73
CA PHE A 359 -6.26 -14.49 -14.83
C PHE A 359 -6.56 -13.76 -16.15
N ASN A 360 -5.54 -13.16 -16.78
CA ASN A 360 -5.64 -12.50 -18.09
C ASN A 360 -5.66 -13.54 -19.24
N ARG A 361 -6.61 -14.47 -19.19
CA ARG A 361 -6.82 -15.55 -20.15
C ARG A 361 -8.31 -15.85 -20.30
N TYR A 362 -8.62 -16.63 -21.32
CA TYR A 362 -9.97 -17.10 -21.63
C TYR A 362 -10.68 -17.71 -20.42
N ALA A 363 -11.88 -17.22 -20.10
CA ALA A 363 -12.57 -17.53 -18.84
C ALA A 363 -12.80 -19.05 -18.64
N VAL A 364 -13.04 -19.81 -19.70
CA VAL A 364 -13.25 -21.26 -19.60
C VAL A 364 -11.96 -21.99 -19.21
N ASP A 365 -10.81 -21.56 -19.74
CA ASP A 365 -9.51 -22.10 -19.37
C ASP A 365 -9.14 -21.73 -17.92
N VAL A 366 -9.37 -20.49 -17.51
CA VAL A 366 -9.11 -20.06 -16.13
C VAL A 366 -10.01 -20.81 -15.13
N ALA A 367 -11.28 -21.07 -15.47
CA ALA A 367 -12.16 -21.86 -14.61
C ALA A 367 -11.65 -23.29 -14.39
N ARG A 368 -11.22 -23.98 -15.47
CA ARG A 368 -10.60 -25.31 -15.39
C ARG A 368 -9.32 -25.27 -14.55
N ASP A 369 -8.42 -24.36 -14.89
CA ASP A 369 -7.07 -24.31 -14.31
C ASP A 369 -7.06 -23.82 -12.85
N LEU A 370 -8.17 -23.24 -12.36
CA LEU A 370 -8.39 -22.91 -10.94
C LEU A 370 -8.72 -24.13 -10.08
N LEU A 371 -9.07 -25.29 -10.65
CA LEU A 371 -9.24 -26.51 -9.88
C LEU A 371 -7.91 -26.94 -9.24
N GLY A 372 -7.97 -27.35 -7.97
CA GLY A 372 -6.79 -27.69 -7.17
C GLY A 372 -6.03 -26.46 -6.63
N LYS A 373 -6.32 -25.24 -7.10
CA LYS A 373 -5.68 -24.03 -6.57
C LYS A 373 -6.27 -23.68 -5.20
N THR A 374 -5.44 -23.11 -4.34
CA THR A 374 -5.80 -22.75 -2.97
C THR A 374 -6.33 -21.33 -2.91
N LEU A 375 -7.58 -21.18 -2.45
CA LEU A 375 -8.15 -19.92 -2.00
C LEU A 375 -7.59 -19.58 -0.60
N ASN A 376 -6.94 -18.42 -0.49
CA ASN A 376 -6.45 -17.86 0.77
C ASN A 376 -7.31 -16.63 1.11
N PHE A 377 -7.96 -16.60 2.28
CA PHE A 377 -8.77 -15.48 2.77
C PHE A 377 -8.60 -15.27 4.28
N GLY A 378 -7.76 -14.32 4.67
CA GLY A 378 -7.46 -14.03 6.08
C GLY A 378 -6.78 -15.22 6.75
N LYS A 379 -7.51 -15.91 7.65
CA LYS A 379 -7.05 -17.16 8.30
C LYS A 379 -7.50 -18.43 7.57
N PHE A 380 -8.40 -18.32 6.59
CA PHE A 380 -8.95 -19.46 5.89
C PHE A 380 -8.07 -19.82 4.68
N LYS A 381 -7.73 -21.10 4.57
CA LYS A 381 -6.96 -21.66 3.45
C LYS A 381 -7.66 -22.92 2.95
N GLY A 382 -8.00 -23.00 1.66
CA GLY A 382 -8.75 -24.14 1.15
C GLY A 382 -8.65 -24.35 -0.36
N VAL A 383 -8.65 -25.61 -0.78
CA VAL A 383 -8.52 -26.05 -2.17
C VAL A 383 -9.85 -25.85 -2.91
N ILE A 384 -9.80 -25.20 -4.07
CA ILE A 384 -10.94 -25.01 -4.98
C ILE A 384 -11.24 -26.33 -5.69
N LEU A 385 -12.46 -26.85 -5.50
CA LEU A 385 -12.93 -28.12 -6.05
C LEU A 385 -14.00 -27.95 -7.14
N GLU A 386 -14.63 -26.78 -7.24
CA GLU A 386 -15.66 -26.48 -8.25
C GLU A 386 -15.67 -25.00 -8.65
N THR A 387 -15.73 -24.77 -9.96
CA THR A 387 -15.79 -23.44 -10.60
C THR A 387 -16.85 -23.41 -11.71
N GLU A 388 -17.37 -22.22 -12.02
CA GLU A 388 -18.19 -21.96 -13.21
C GLU A 388 -17.67 -20.73 -13.96
N ALA A 389 -17.46 -20.84 -15.27
CA ALA A 389 -17.12 -19.70 -16.11
C ALA A 389 -18.38 -18.96 -16.59
N TYR A 390 -18.29 -17.64 -16.59
CA TYR A 390 -19.26 -16.72 -17.17
C TYR A 390 -18.53 -15.76 -18.11
N ARG A 391 -19.03 -15.62 -19.34
CA ARG A 391 -18.41 -14.81 -20.39
C ARG A 391 -19.22 -13.54 -20.67
N GLY A 392 -19.19 -13.02 -21.90
CA GLY A 392 -19.65 -11.68 -22.23
C GLY A 392 -21.06 -11.62 -22.75
N GLU A 393 -21.23 -10.82 -23.80
CA GLU A 393 -22.47 -10.66 -24.56
C GLU A 393 -22.86 -11.95 -25.31
N ASP A 394 -21.94 -12.90 -25.47
CA ASP A 394 -22.15 -14.23 -26.03
C ASP A 394 -22.59 -15.30 -25.00
N ASP A 395 -22.73 -14.93 -23.72
CA ASP A 395 -23.18 -15.83 -22.65
C ASP A 395 -24.48 -15.34 -22.02
N GLY A 396 -25.61 -15.95 -22.39
CA GLY A 396 -26.94 -15.61 -21.90
C GLY A 396 -27.14 -15.77 -20.40
N ALA A 397 -26.25 -16.48 -19.70
CA ALA A 397 -26.25 -16.63 -18.25
C ALA A 397 -25.45 -15.52 -17.52
N SER A 398 -24.67 -14.72 -18.23
CA SER A 398 -23.75 -13.75 -17.63
C SER A 398 -24.43 -12.43 -17.24
N HIS A 399 -23.90 -11.80 -16.19
CA HIS A 399 -24.23 -10.41 -15.87
C HIS A 399 -23.75 -9.39 -16.92
N ALA A 400 -22.84 -9.81 -17.81
CA ALA A 400 -22.36 -9.02 -18.94
C ALA A 400 -23.22 -9.20 -20.22
N PHE A 401 -24.19 -10.13 -20.25
CA PHE A 401 -24.97 -10.45 -21.45
C PHE A 401 -25.64 -9.24 -22.14
N LYS A 402 -26.04 -8.23 -21.36
CA LYS A 402 -26.70 -7.01 -21.85
C LYS A 402 -25.73 -5.82 -22.03
N GLY A 403 -24.43 -6.10 -22.16
CA GLY A 403 -23.39 -5.09 -22.18
C GLY A 403 -23.11 -4.44 -20.82
N PRO A 404 -22.19 -3.45 -20.77
CA PRO A 404 -21.70 -2.86 -19.55
C PRO A 404 -22.74 -1.98 -18.83
N ASN A 405 -22.91 -2.20 -17.53
CA ASN A 405 -23.76 -1.39 -16.67
C ASN A 405 -23.19 -1.33 -15.24
N LYS A 406 -23.73 -0.45 -14.38
CA LYS A 406 -23.22 -0.21 -13.00
C LYS A 406 -23.07 -1.47 -12.12
N LYS A 407 -23.79 -2.57 -12.41
CA LYS A 407 -23.72 -3.82 -11.63
C LYS A 407 -22.68 -4.83 -12.14
N CYS A 408 -22.26 -4.72 -13.40
CA CYS A 408 -21.27 -5.61 -14.02
C CYS A 408 -20.00 -4.88 -14.49
N ALA A 409 -19.90 -3.56 -14.34
CA ALA A 409 -18.76 -2.76 -14.82
C ALA A 409 -17.37 -3.27 -14.35
N ILE A 410 -17.29 -3.85 -13.15
CA ILE A 410 -16.06 -4.48 -12.63
C ILE A 410 -15.60 -5.70 -13.44
N ILE A 411 -16.51 -6.43 -14.09
CA ILE A 411 -16.20 -7.59 -14.94
C ILE A 411 -15.47 -7.17 -16.22
N TYR A 412 -15.64 -5.92 -16.67
CA TYR A 412 -14.89 -5.31 -17.79
C TYR A 412 -13.56 -4.67 -17.32
N GLY A 413 -13.20 -4.85 -16.04
CA GLY A 413 -12.05 -4.24 -15.40
C GLY A 413 -10.74 -5.00 -15.64
N GLU A 414 -9.79 -4.83 -14.73
CA GLU A 414 -8.50 -5.52 -14.80
C GLU A 414 -8.64 -6.97 -14.24
N PRO A 415 -8.07 -8.00 -14.90
CA PRO A 415 -8.17 -9.39 -14.45
C PRO A 415 -7.44 -9.64 -13.13
N GLY A 416 -7.88 -10.64 -12.37
CA GLY A 416 -7.35 -10.97 -11.05
C GLY A 416 -7.93 -10.12 -9.91
N TYR A 417 -9.09 -9.49 -10.13
CA TYR A 417 -9.87 -8.80 -9.09
C TYR A 417 -11.01 -9.68 -8.57
N SER A 418 -11.36 -9.56 -7.30
CA SER A 418 -12.57 -10.21 -6.75
C SER A 418 -13.85 -9.53 -7.24
N TYR A 419 -14.84 -10.33 -7.63
CA TYR A 419 -16.17 -9.87 -8.01
C TYR A 419 -17.21 -10.40 -7.02
N VAL A 420 -17.64 -9.58 -6.06
CA VAL A 420 -18.64 -9.99 -5.06
C VAL A 420 -19.99 -9.36 -5.37
N TYR A 421 -20.99 -10.22 -5.61
CA TYR A 421 -22.35 -9.81 -5.95
C TYR A 421 -23.38 -10.56 -5.09
N SER A 422 -24.60 -10.01 -5.01
CA SER A 422 -25.69 -10.59 -4.21
C SER A 422 -26.68 -11.36 -5.08
N ILE A 423 -27.03 -12.58 -4.68
CA ILE A 423 -28.19 -13.33 -5.19
C ILE A 423 -29.16 -13.50 -4.02
N ARG A 424 -30.32 -12.83 -4.09
CA ARG A 424 -31.29 -12.76 -2.96
C ARG A 424 -30.55 -12.33 -1.67
N ALA A 425 -30.66 -13.09 -0.58
CA ALA A 425 -30.02 -12.83 0.72
C ALA A 425 -28.58 -13.38 0.86
N TYR A 426 -27.90 -13.73 -0.24
CA TYR A 426 -26.59 -14.38 -0.24
C TYR A 426 -25.59 -13.59 -1.09
N HIS A 427 -24.32 -13.57 -0.68
CA HIS A 427 -23.21 -13.12 -1.53
C HIS A 427 -22.60 -14.29 -2.29
N CYS A 428 -22.07 -14.05 -3.49
CA CYS A 428 -21.32 -15.00 -4.29
C CYS A 428 -19.96 -14.38 -4.66
N LEU A 429 -18.91 -15.20 -4.71
CA LEU A 429 -17.55 -14.77 -5.04
C LEU A 429 -17.18 -15.21 -6.46
N GLY A 430 -17.06 -14.23 -7.33
CA GLY A 430 -16.42 -14.34 -8.63
C GLY A 430 -14.97 -13.82 -8.63
N ILE A 431 -14.24 -14.13 -9.70
CA ILE A 431 -12.92 -13.57 -10.02
C ILE A 431 -12.99 -12.99 -11.44
N VAL A 432 -12.61 -11.73 -11.61
CA VAL A 432 -12.51 -11.07 -12.93
C VAL A 432 -11.36 -11.70 -13.72
N VAL A 433 -11.62 -12.01 -14.98
CA VAL A 433 -10.70 -12.62 -15.96
C VAL A 433 -10.90 -11.95 -17.33
N GLU A 434 -10.15 -12.38 -18.35
CA GLU A 434 -10.03 -11.71 -19.66
C GLU A 434 -9.31 -10.34 -19.58
N GLU A 435 -9.03 -9.74 -20.74
CA GLU A 435 -8.36 -8.43 -20.83
C GLU A 435 -9.29 -7.25 -20.51
N ILE A 436 -8.73 -6.07 -20.21
CA ILE A 436 -9.52 -4.87 -19.89
C ILE A 436 -10.46 -4.53 -21.06
N GLY A 437 -11.76 -4.41 -20.77
CA GLY A 437 -12.81 -4.18 -21.76
C GLY A 437 -13.46 -5.45 -22.29
N GLN A 438 -12.87 -6.63 -22.07
CA GLN A 438 -13.51 -7.92 -22.33
C GLN A 438 -14.10 -8.48 -21.03
N PRO A 439 -15.40 -8.76 -20.96
CA PRO A 439 -16.03 -9.25 -19.73
C PRO A 439 -15.86 -10.77 -19.53
N GLY A 440 -15.16 -11.17 -18.47
CA GLY A 440 -15.14 -12.54 -17.98
C GLY A 440 -15.12 -12.65 -16.46
N ALA A 441 -15.83 -13.65 -15.92
CA ALA A 441 -15.84 -13.94 -14.48
C ALA A 441 -15.89 -15.43 -14.16
N ILE A 442 -15.10 -15.87 -13.17
CA ILE A 442 -15.13 -17.26 -12.64
C ILE A 442 -15.81 -17.27 -11.29
N LEU A 443 -16.94 -17.96 -11.16
CA LEU A 443 -17.63 -18.18 -9.88
C LEU A 443 -16.97 -19.35 -9.12
N ILE A 444 -16.53 -19.11 -7.89
CA ILE A 444 -16.03 -20.16 -6.99
C ILE A 444 -17.22 -20.77 -6.22
N ARG A 445 -17.38 -22.10 -6.31
CA ARG A 445 -18.57 -22.80 -5.79
C ARG A 445 -18.28 -23.78 -4.66
N ASN A 446 -17.17 -24.49 -4.74
CA ASN A 446 -16.83 -25.54 -3.79
C ASN A 446 -15.38 -25.41 -3.35
N VAL A 447 -15.16 -25.37 -2.03
CA VAL A 447 -13.84 -25.25 -1.41
C VAL A 447 -13.75 -26.21 -0.23
N LYS A 448 -12.64 -26.94 -0.15
CA LYS A 448 -12.28 -27.78 1.00
C LYS A 448 -11.14 -27.13 1.77
N PHE A 449 -11.43 -26.68 2.98
CA PHE A 449 -10.49 -25.98 3.86
C PHE A 449 -9.52 -26.95 4.55
N SER A 450 -8.37 -26.41 4.97
CA SER A 450 -7.30 -27.17 5.62
C SER A 450 -7.67 -27.75 6.98
N ASP A 451 -8.73 -27.25 7.62
CA ASP A 451 -9.31 -27.80 8.86
C ASP A 451 -10.28 -28.97 8.61
N GLY A 452 -10.41 -29.41 7.35
CA GLY A 452 -11.35 -30.46 6.92
C GLY A 452 -12.74 -29.94 6.54
N THR A 453 -13.05 -28.66 6.77
CA THR A 453 -14.37 -28.10 6.44
C THR A 453 -14.60 -28.11 4.94
N HIS A 454 -15.65 -28.79 4.49
CA HIS A 454 -16.02 -28.86 3.08
C HIS A 454 -17.27 -28.01 2.80
N ILE A 455 -17.09 -26.89 2.09
CA ILE A 455 -18.19 -25.98 1.75
C ILE A 455 -18.56 -26.13 0.27
N ASN A 456 -19.71 -26.76 0.03
CA ASN A 456 -20.34 -26.84 -1.29
C ASN A 456 -21.48 -25.82 -1.41
N GLY A 457 -21.34 -24.88 -2.35
CA GLY A 457 -22.32 -23.87 -2.75
C GLY A 457 -21.78 -22.44 -2.58
N PRO A 458 -21.83 -21.57 -3.63
CA PRO A 458 -21.19 -20.26 -3.61
C PRO A 458 -21.72 -19.33 -2.50
N GLY A 459 -23.02 -19.36 -2.25
CA GLY A 459 -23.64 -18.60 -1.15
C GLY A 459 -23.26 -19.09 0.25
N ARG A 460 -22.95 -20.40 0.41
CA ARG A 460 -22.46 -20.98 1.66
C ARG A 460 -20.99 -20.64 1.88
N LEU A 461 -20.18 -20.63 0.81
CA LEU A 461 -18.78 -20.23 0.85
C LEU A 461 -18.61 -18.80 1.35
N CYS A 462 -19.32 -17.84 0.75
CA CYS A 462 -19.25 -16.45 1.21
C CYS A 462 -19.76 -16.27 2.64
N ARG A 463 -20.80 -17.01 3.06
CA ARG A 463 -21.27 -16.97 4.46
C ARG A 463 -20.22 -17.51 5.44
N HIS A 464 -19.58 -18.64 5.14
CA HIS A 464 -18.52 -19.22 5.96
C HIS A 464 -17.32 -18.27 6.10
N LEU A 465 -16.89 -17.68 4.98
CA LEU A 465 -15.79 -16.70 4.94
C LEU A 465 -16.18 -15.29 5.43
N LYS A 466 -17.45 -15.04 5.74
CA LYS A 466 -18.02 -13.70 6.04
C LYS A 466 -17.78 -12.65 4.94
N ILE A 467 -17.73 -13.09 3.67
CA ILE A 467 -17.58 -12.21 2.50
C ILE A 467 -18.89 -11.46 2.24
N THR A 468 -18.76 -10.14 2.09
CA THR A 468 -19.82 -9.18 1.72
C THR A 468 -19.36 -8.32 0.54
N LYS A 469 -20.19 -7.36 0.10
CA LYS A 469 -19.81 -6.41 -0.95
C LYS A 469 -18.56 -5.57 -0.65
N ILE A 470 -18.13 -5.49 0.61
CA ILE A 470 -16.87 -4.81 1.00
C ILE A 470 -15.66 -5.46 0.32
N GLN A 471 -15.70 -6.77 0.08
CA GLN A 471 -14.63 -7.51 -0.59
C GLN A 471 -14.76 -7.52 -2.12
N ASN A 472 -15.63 -6.70 -2.73
CA ASN A 472 -15.69 -6.51 -4.17
C ASN A 472 -14.58 -5.56 -4.63
N GLY A 473 -13.76 -5.95 -5.61
CA GLY A 473 -12.67 -5.11 -6.13
C GLY A 473 -11.35 -5.19 -5.38
N ILE A 474 -11.10 -6.29 -4.66
CA ILE A 474 -9.77 -6.60 -4.07
C ILE A 474 -8.89 -7.24 -5.16
N ASN A 475 -7.64 -6.79 -5.27
CA ASN A 475 -6.69 -7.27 -6.27
C ASN A 475 -5.96 -8.53 -5.76
N LEU A 476 -6.38 -9.70 -6.22
CA LEU A 476 -5.90 -11.01 -5.77
C LEU A 476 -4.43 -11.29 -6.13
N ALA A 477 -3.87 -10.58 -7.11
CA ALA A 477 -2.46 -10.71 -7.47
C ALA A 477 -1.52 -10.06 -6.43
N VAL A 478 -1.98 -9.06 -5.67
CA VAL A 478 -1.14 -8.28 -4.74
C VAL A 478 -1.62 -8.28 -3.29
N ASP A 479 -2.90 -8.50 -3.01
CA ASP A 479 -3.43 -8.42 -1.65
C ASP A 479 -2.78 -9.47 -0.71
N PRO A 480 -2.33 -9.10 0.50
CA PRO A 480 -1.61 -10.01 1.39
C PRO A 480 -2.51 -11.04 2.10
N LYS A 481 -3.83 -10.85 2.11
CA LYS A 481 -4.80 -11.66 2.86
C LYS A 481 -5.83 -12.35 1.97
N PHE A 482 -6.08 -11.85 0.76
CA PHE A 482 -7.05 -12.42 -0.18
C PHE A 482 -6.40 -12.66 -1.54
N TYR A 483 -5.98 -13.90 -1.80
CA TYR A 483 -5.31 -14.29 -3.03
C TYR A 483 -5.50 -15.78 -3.31
N ILE A 484 -5.08 -16.22 -4.50
CA ILE A 484 -5.12 -17.63 -4.89
C ILE A 484 -3.69 -18.10 -5.13
N SER A 485 -3.38 -19.33 -4.71
CA SER A 485 -2.06 -19.94 -4.91
C SER A 485 -2.14 -21.36 -5.50
N ASP A 486 -1.16 -21.70 -6.33
CA ASP A 486 -0.85 -23.05 -6.78
C ASP A 486 0.08 -23.75 -5.80
N ASP A 487 -0.48 -24.32 -4.74
CA ASP A 487 0.30 -25.05 -3.73
C ASP A 487 0.67 -26.48 -4.19
N GLY A 488 0.67 -26.74 -5.51
CA GLY A 488 1.09 -28.03 -6.09
C GLY A 488 0.09 -29.18 -5.97
N VAL A 489 -1.16 -28.90 -5.57
CA VAL A 489 -2.21 -29.92 -5.48
C VAL A 489 -2.55 -30.44 -6.89
N LYS A 490 -2.24 -31.71 -7.14
CA LYS A 490 -2.56 -32.36 -8.41
C LYS A 490 -4.06 -32.68 -8.47
N VAL A 491 -4.68 -32.27 -9.57
CA VAL A 491 -6.04 -32.71 -9.93
C VAL A 491 -5.90 -33.93 -10.82
N GLU A 492 -6.19 -35.12 -10.29
CA GLU A 492 -6.08 -36.38 -11.05
C GLU A 492 -7.13 -36.46 -12.17
N SER A 493 -8.36 -36.02 -11.89
CA SER A 493 -9.41 -35.89 -12.89
C SER A 493 -10.41 -34.79 -12.52
N TYR A 494 -11.09 -34.25 -13.54
CA TYR A 494 -12.22 -33.35 -13.37
C TYR A 494 -13.29 -33.67 -14.42
N LYS A 495 -14.54 -33.28 -14.15
CA LYS A 495 -15.64 -33.32 -15.11
C LYS A 495 -16.07 -31.92 -15.50
N ALA A 496 -16.18 -31.67 -16.80
CA ALA A 496 -16.93 -30.54 -17.34
C ALA A 496 -18.42 -30.90 -17.31
N THR A 497 -19.27 -30.00 -16.82
CA THR A 497 -20.73 -30.17 -16.78
C THR A 497 -21.45 -28.88 -17.19
N LYS A 498 -22.75 -28.98 -17.41
CA LYS A 498 -23.65 -27.82 -17.46
C LYS A 498 -23.57 -27.03 -16.14
N ARG A 499 -23.76 -25.71 -16.21
CA ARG A 499 -23.79 -24.82 -15.04
C ARG A 499 -25.13 -24.92 -14.30
N ILE A 500 -25.12 -24.69 -12.98
CA ILE A 500 -26.27 -24.93 -12.10
C ILE A 500 -26.99 -23.63 -11.76
N GLY A 501 -28.31 -23.61 -11.96
CA GLY A 501 -29.19 -22.49 -11.58
C GLY A 501 -29.33 -21.39 -12.63
N ILE A 502 -29.01 -21.70 -13.89
CA ILE A 502 -29.13 -20.81 -15.05
C ILE A 502 -30.25 -21.27 -15.99
N SER A 503 -30.86 -20.34 -16.73
CA SER A 503 -31.97 -20.59 -17.66
C SER A 503 -31.66 -20.27 -19.14
N LYS A 504 -30.45 -19.79 -19.42
CA LYS A 504 -29.91 -19.47 -20.75
C LYS A 504 -28.48 -19.99 -20.82
N SER A 505 -28.00 -20.30 -22.03
CA SER A 505 -26.65 -20.85 -22.23
C SER A 505 -26.36 -22.06 -21.33
N VAL A 506 -27.35 -22.96 -21.27
CA VAL A 506 -27.41 -24.14 -20.40
C VAL A 506 -26.70 -25.36 -21.00
N GLU A 507 -26.54 -25.34 -22.32
CA GLU A 507 -25.79 -26.29 -23.13
C GLU A 507 -24.27 -26.18 -22.92
N ASN A 508 -23.78 -25.00 -22.52
CA ASN A 508 -22.36 -24.75 -22.30
C ASN A 508 -21.82 -25.54 -21.10
N MET A 509 -20.85 -26.41 -21.37
CA MET A 509 -20.18 -27.28 -20.40
C MET A 509 -19.08 -26.52 -19.63
N TRP A 510 -19.44 -25.38 -19.05
CA TRP A 510 -18.53 -24.41 -18.42
C TRP A 510 -18.53 -24.46 -16.88
N ARG A 511 -19.06 -25.54 -16.29
CA ARG A 511 -18.85 -25.89 -14.88
C ARG A 511 -17.78 -26.96 -14.80
N PHE A 512 -16.79 -26.80 -13.93
CA PHE A 512 -15.73 -27.78 -13.73
C PHE A 512 -15.75 -28.27 -12.28
N VAL A 513 -15.66 -29.58 -12.08
CA VAL A 513 -15.72 -30.23 -10.75
C VAL A 513 -14.61 -31.29 -10.67
N ILE A 514 -13.82 -31.29 -9.60
CA ILE A 514 -12.95 -32.43 -9.29
C ILE A 514 -13.82 -33.65 -8.94
N VAL A 515 -13.41 -34.83 -9.40
CA VAL A 515 -14.11 -36.11 -9.21
C VAL A 515 -13.32 -37.09 -8.37
#